data_AF-A0A330HP65-F1
#
_entry.id   AF-A0A330HP65-F1
#
_cell.length_a   1.000
_cell.length_b   1.000
_cell.length_c   1.000
_cell.angle_alpha   90.00
_cell.angle_beta   90.00
_cell.angle_gamma   90.00
#
_symmetry.space_group_name_H-M   'P 1'
#
loop_
_entity.id
_entity.type
_entity.pdbx_description
1 polymer ?
#
loop_
_entity_poly.entity_id
_entity_poly.type
_entity_poly.pdbx_seq_one_letter_code
_entity_poly.pdbx_strand_id
1 'polypeptide(L)'
;MRAVFIIGSFAVGILVSKYWGEYVVGNEAAIGIFVTVYTVLAGFLVAVITVLGDPSLLPSGSWRSAESHRQAIEDRLIRHTWLFVLYLVTIGVIFVGALLSKAPNTVISDDTKSMIAHVHLALGVTAFVLTLGMPKMLMDIQRKRVDAEIDRRRSEAGIKDKD
;
A
#
# COMPACT_ATOMS: atom_id res chain seq x y z
N MET A 1 6.49 16.35 -1.70
CA MET A 1 5.23 15.83 -1.13
C MET A 1 5.23 14.33 -0.84
N ARG A 2 5.61 13.46 -1.79
CA ARG A 2 5.55 11.98 -1.57
C ARG A 2 6.53 11.44 -0.52
N ALA A 3 7.79 11.89 -0.54
CA ALA A 3 8.76 11.52 0.50
C ALA A 3 8.32 11.98 1.90
N VAL A 4 7.74 13.20 2.00
CA VAL A 4 7.16 13.73 3.23
C VAL A 4 6.01 12.86 3.72
N PHE A 5 5.15 12.37 2.82
CA PHE A 5 4.07 11.45 3.18
C PHE A 5 4.61 10.10 3.69
N ILE A 6 5.62 9.54 3.04
CA ILE A 6 6.25 8.28 3.48
C ILE A 6 6.91 8.45 4.84
N ILE A 7 7.77 9.47 5.00
CA ILE A 7 8.44 9.78 6.27
C ILE A 7 7.41 10.07 7.36
N GLY A 8 6.37 10.84 7.04
CA GLY A 8 5.25 11.11 7.93
C GLY A 8 4.52 9.83 8.36
N SER A 9 4.34 8.87 7.45
CA SER A 9 3.72 7.58 7.77
C SER A 9 4.55 6.77 8.77
N PHE A 10 5.87 6.71 8.59
CA PHE A 10 6.78 6.08 9.54
C PHE A 10 6.79 6.81 10.88
N ALA A 11 6.81 8.15 10.88
CA ALA A 11 6.74 8.94 12.10
C ALA A 11 5.44 8.68 12.88
N VAL A 12 4.30 8.63 12.19
CA VAL A 12 3.01 8.28 12.80
C VAL A 12 3.04 6.86 13.37
N GLY A 13 3.58 5.88 12.63
CA GLY A 13 3.73 4.52 13.13
C GLY A 13 4.56 4.42 14.41
N ILE A 14 5.72 5.10 14.45
CA ILE A 14 6.58 5.14 15.64
C ILE A 14 5.88 5.82 16.82
N LEU A 15 5.22 6.96 16.57
CA LEU A 15 4.48 7.68 17.62
C LEU A 15 3.36 6.83 18.18
N VAL A 16 2.54 6.22 17.32
CA VAL A 16 1.43 5.37 17.77
C VAL A 16 1.95 4.15 18.52
N SER A 17 3.02 3.53 18.03
CA SER A 17 3.66 2.41 18.73
C SER A 17 4.16 2.80 20.11
N LYS A 18 4.82 3.94 20.26
CA LYS A 18 5.39 4.38 21.54
C LYS A 18 4.33 4.58 22.63
N TYR A 19 3.17 5.10 22.29
CA TYR A 19 2.11 5.38 23.27
C TYR A 19 1.09 4.24 23.43
N TRP A 20 0.87 3.43 22.39
CA TRP A 20 -0.19 2.41 22.38
C TRP A 20 0.29 0.96 22.21
N GLY A 21 1.60 0.72 22.06
CA GLY A 21 2.15 -0.63 21.82
C GLY A 21 1.84 -1.63 22.92
N GLU A 22 1.89 -1.19 24.18
CA GLU A 22 1.63 -2.04 25.34
C GLU A 22 0.19 -2.57 25.37
N TYR A 23 -0.79 -1.82 24.84
CA TYR A 23 -2.20 -2.25 24.81
C TYR A 23 -2.49 -3.37 23.80
N VAL A 24 -1.56 -3.67 22.90
CA VAL A 24 -1.72 -4.75 21.92
C VAL A 24 -1.03 -6.04 22.37
N VAL A 25 -0.17 -5.99 23.39
CA VAL A 25 0.44 -7.18 23.97
C VAL A 25 -0.65 -8.10 24.52
N GLY A 26 -0.75 -9.32 23.97
CA GLY A 26 -1.71 -10.32 24.42
C GLY A 26 -3.17 -10.06 24.06
N ASN A 27 -3.49 -9.01 23.30
CA ASN A 27 -4.85 -8.73 22.87
C ASN A 27 -5.18 -9.45 21.56
N GLU A 28 -5.70 -10.67 21.68
CA GLU A 28 -6.06 -11.51 20.52
C GLU A 28 -7.10 -10.85 19.60
N ALA A 29 -8.03 -10.08 20.15
CA ALA A 29 -9.05 -9.38 19.37
C ALA A 29 -8.42 -8.29 18.48
N ALA A 30 -7.50 -7.51 19.03
CA ALA A 30 -6.76 -6.50 18.28
C ALA A 30 -5.92 -7.13 17.16
N ILE A 31 -5.19 -8.21 17.48
CA ILE A 31 -4.42 -8.99 16.50
C ILE A 31 -5.33 -9.50 15.37
N GLY A 32 -6.50 -10.05 15.72
CA GLY A 32 -7.50 -10.51 14.75
C GLY A 32 -7.94 -9.42 13.80
N ILE A 33 -8.25 -8.22 14.31
CA ILE A 33 -8.62 -7.06 13.49
C ILE A 33 -7.50 -6.70 12.51
N PHE A 34 -6.24 -6.65 12.95
CA PHE A 34 -5.12 -6.36 12.06
C PHE A 34 -5.01 -7.39 10.94
N VAL A 35 -5.05 -8.68 11.28
CA VAL A 35 -4.99 -9.76 10.29
C VAL A 35 -6.12 -9.61 9.26
N THR A 36 -7.37 -9.41 9.72
CA THR A 36 -8.51 -9.24 8.82
C THR A 36 -8.35 -8.04 7.89
N VAL A 37 -7.98 -6.87 8.42
CA VAL A 37 -7.81 -5.65 7.61
C VAL A 37 -6.69 -5.84 6.58
N TYR A 38 -5.53 -6.38 6.96
CA TYR A 38 -4.43 -6.59 6.00
C TYR A 38 -4.74 -7.66 4.97
N THR A 39 -5.46 -8.72 5.31
CA THR A 39 -5.87 -9.73 4.32
C THR A 39 -6.79 -9.12 3.26
N VAL A 40 -7.76 -8.30 3.67
CA VAL A 40 -8.65 -7.59 2.73
C VAL A 40 -7.87 -6.59 1.88
N LEU A 41 -6.99 -5.80 2.51
CA LEU A 41 -6.16 -4.82 1.80
C LEU A 41 -5.17 -5.48 0.84
N ALA A 42 -4.60 -6.63 1.20
CA ALA A 42 -3.71 -7.40 0.33
C ALA A 42 -4.46 -7.87 -0.92
N GLY A 43 -5.68 -8.41 -0.77
CA GLY A 43 -6.52 -8.78 -1.91
C GLY A 43 -6.87 -7.58 -2.80
N PHE A 44 -7.26 -6.46 -2.19
CA PHE A 44 -7.51 -5.21 -2.90
C PHE A 44 -6.27 -4.72 -3.66
N LEU A 45 -5.09 -4.77 -3.04
CA LEU A 45 -3.85 -4.31 -3.64
C LEU A 45 -3.42 -5.18 -4.83
N VAL A 46 -3.61 -6.49 -4.76
CA VAL A 46 -3.43 -7.38 -5.91
C VAL A 46 -4.33 -6.96 -7.07
N ALA A 47 -5.62 -6.67 -6.80
CA ALA A 47 -6.53 -6.17 -7.83
C ALA A 47 -6.10 -4.82 -8.42
N VAL A 48 -5.55 -3.92 -7.61
CA VAL A 48 -4.99 -2.65 -8.09
C VAL A 48 -3.77 -2.89 -8.98
N ILE A 49 -2.87 -3.80 -8.59
CA ILE A 49 -1.68 -4.14 -9.39
C ILE A 49 -2.09 -4.77 -10.72
N THR A 50 -3.07 -5.67 -10.73
CA THR A 50 -3.54 -6.31 -11.98
C THR A 50 -4.21 -5.30 -12.90
N VAL A 51 -5.07 -4.42 -12.37
CA VAL A 51 -5.68 -3.35 -13.17
C VAL A 51 -4.61 -2.43 -13.73
N LEU A 52 -3.63 -2.02 -12.90
CA LEU A 52 -2.55 -1.13 -13.34
C LEU A 52 -1.60 -1.77 -14.36
N GLY A 53 -1.44 -3.09 -14.28
CA GLY A 53 -0.63 -3.88 -15.20
C GLY A 53 -1.32 -4.21 -16.51
N ASP A 54 -2.60 -3.87 -16.67
CA ASP A 54 -3.34 -4.10 -17.89
C ASP A 54 -2.79 -3.21 -19.02
N PRO A 55 -2.23 -3.79 -20.10
CA PRO A 55 -1.71 -3.03 -21.24
C PRO A 55 -2.79 -2.22 -21.96
N SER A 56 -4.07 -2.53 -21.77
CA SER A 56 -5.19 -1.74 -22.29
C SER A 56 -5.26 -0.32 -21.69
N LEU A 57 -4.52 -0.05 -20.62
CA LEU A 57 -4.38 1.29 -20.01
C LEU A 57 -3.33 2.17 -20.70
N LEU A 58 -2.54 1.63 -21.62
CA LEU A 58 -1.60 2.44 -22.40
C LEU A 58 -2.36 3.35 -23.38
N PRO A 59 -1.93 4.61 -23.58
CA PRO A 59 -2.57 5.50 -24.53
C PRO A 59 -2.62 4.88 -25.93
N SER A 60 -3.77 4.99 -26.60
CA SER A 60 -3.91 4.58 -28.00
C SER A 60 -3.05 5.48 -28.90
N GLY A 61 -2.11 4.92 -29.66
CA GLY A 61 -1.22 5.70 -30.50
C GLY A 61 -0.04 4.89 -31.07
N SER A 62 1.04 5.57 -31.46
CA SER A 62 2.26 4.90 -31.92
C SER A 62 3.01 4.22 -30.78
N TRP A 63 3.76 3.16 -31.08
CA TRP A 63 4.61 2.45 -30.12
C TRP A 63 5.58 3.39 -29.36
N ARG A 64 5.98 4.52 -29.96
CA ARG A 64 6.85 5.52 -29.34
C ARG A 64 6.17 6.27 -28.20
N SER A 65 4.86 6.49 -28.30
CA SER A 65 4.05 7.12 -27.25
C SER A 65 3.82 6.15 -26.08
N ALA A 66 3.64 4.87 -26.36
CA ALA A 66 3.55 3.84 -25.32
C ALA A 66 4.88 3.70 -24.55
N GLU A 67 6.01 3.69 -25.25
CA GLU A 67 7.34 3.55 -24.63
C GLU A 67 7.66 4.74 -23.69
N SER A 68 7.23 5.96 -24.02
CA SER A 68 7.45 7.11 -23.14
C SER A 68 6.67 7.03 -21.81
N HIS A 69 5.59 6.24 -21.76
CA HIS A 69 4.77 6.03 -20.56
C HIS A 69 5.15 4.77 -19.78
N ARG A 70 5.89 3.84 -20.40
CA ARG A 70 6.29 2.57 -19.80
C ARG A 70 6.97 2.75 -18.45
N GLN A 71 8.03 3.57 -18.38
CA GLN A 71 8.78 3.78 -17.13
C GLN A 71 7.87 4.32 -16.02
N ALA A 72 6.95 5.23 -16.33
CA ALA A 72 6.04 5.78 -15.34
C ALA A 72 5.04 4.74 -14.80
N ILE A 73 4.59 3.80 -15.64
CA ILE A 73 3.71 2.69 -15.23
C ILE A 73 4.50 1.65 -14.44
N GLU A 74 5.70 1.28 -14.90
CA GLU A 74 6.60 0.34 -14.24
C GLU A 74 6.95 0.81 -12.83
N ASP A 75 7.35 2.08 -12.69
CA ASP A 75 7.60 2.73 -11.40
C ASP A 75 6.36 2.68 -10.48
N ARG A 76 5.16 2.84 -11.05
CA ARG A 76 3.91 2.75 -10.27
C ARG A 76 3.66 1.32 -9.82
N LEU A 77 3.85 0.33 -10.68
CA LEU A 77 3.70 -1.09 -10.36
C LEU A 77 4.68 -1.52 -9.28
N ILE A 78 5.98 -1.23 -9.46
CA ILE A 78 7.03 -1.56 -8.49
C ILE A 78 6.67 -1.06 -7.09
N ARG A 79 6.18 0.18 -6.98
CA ARG A 79 5.76 0.75 -5.68
C ARG A 79 4.60 -0.02 -5.03
N HIS A 80 3.59 -0.43 -5.79
CA HIS A 80 2.45 -1.18 -5.25
C HIS A 80 2.87 -2.60 -4.88
N THR A 81 3.78 -3.21 -5.65
CA THR A 81 4.43 -4.46 -5.27
C THR A 81 5.19 -4.33 -3.96
N TRP A 82 5.95 -3.25 -3.75
CA TRP A 82 6.63 -3.02 -2.46
C TRP A 82 5.64 -2.81 -1.30
N LEU A 83 4.52 -2.12 -1.53
CA LEU A 83 3.47 -1.98 -0.52
C LEU A 83 2.82 -3.35 -0.20
N PHE A 84 2.66 -4.21 -1.20
CA PHE A 84 2.13 -5.56 -1.01
C PHE A 84 3.11 -6.43 -0.22
N VAL A 85 4.40 -6.37 -0.55
CA VAL A 85 5.45 -7.02 0.23
C VAL A 85 5.45 -6.51 1.68
N LEU A 86 5.30 -5.19 1.89
CA LEU A 86 5.20 -4.61 3.23
C LEU A 86 4.01 -5.18 4.02
N TYR A 87 2.85 -5.41 3.39
CA TYR A 87 1.73 -6.08 4.05
C TYR A 87 2.03 -7.53 4.39
N LEU A 88 2.65 -8.29 3.50
CA LEU A 88 3.04 -9.67 3.79
C LEU A 88 4.03 -9.74 4.95
N VAL A 89 5.01 -8.83 4.99
CA VAL A 89 5.94 -8.71 6.12
C VAL A 89 5.19 -8.33 7.40
N THR A 90 4.26 -7.38 7.33
CA THR A 90 3.43 -6.97 8.48
C THR A 90 2.62 -8.14 9.03
N ILE A 91 1.92 -8.88 8.18
CA ILE A 91 1.17 -10.08 8.56
C ILE A 91 2.12 -11.13 9.16
N GLY A 92 3.28 -11.35 8.55
CA GLY A 92 4.29 -12.28 9.06
C GLY A 92 4.78 -11.90 10.47
N VAL A 93 5.06 -10.62 10.71
CA VAL A 93 5.46 -10.11 12.02
C VAL A 93 4.33 -10.26 13.04
N ILE A 94 3.09 -9.95 12.67
CA ILE A 94 1.91 -10.13 13.53
C ILE A 94 1.73 -11.62 13.88
N PHE A 95 1.85 -12.51 12.90
CA PHE A 95 1.72 -13.95 13.08
C PHE A 95 2.78 -14.50 14.04
N VAL A 96 4.05 -14.12 13.83
CA VAL A 96 5.14 -14.50 14.73
C VAL A 96 4.90 -13.93 16.13
N GLY A 97 4.51 -12.66 16.24
CA GLY A 97 4.20 -12.04 17.54
C GLY A 97 3.05 -12.73 18.27
N ALA A 98 1.99 -13.11 17.56
CA ALA A 98 0.87 -13.84 18.14
C ALA A 98 1.29 -15.22 18.67
N LEU A 99 2.11 -15.97 17.90
CA LEU A 99 2.64 -17.26 18.35
C LEU A 99 3.54 -17.12 19.57
N LEU A 100 4.46 -16.16 19.56
CA LEU A 100 5.43 -15.96 20.65
C LEU A 100 4.81 -15.33 21.90
N SER A 101 3.69 -14.60 21.77
CA SER A 101 2.98 -14.03 22.92
C SER A 101 2.53 -15.10 23.92
N LYS A 102 2.23 -16.31 23.45
CA LYS A 102 1.81 -17.47 24.25
C LYS A 102 2.98 -18.30 24.78
N ALA A 103 4.21 -18.02 24.37
CA ALA A 103 5.37 -18.77 24.84
C ALA A 103 5.63 -18.51 26.34
N PRO A 104 6.04 -19.52 27.12
CA PRO A 104 6.41 -19.33 28.53
C PRO A 104 7.53 -18.31 28.69
N ASN A 105 7.51 -17.55 29.78
CA ASN A 105 8.51 -16.50 30.06
C ASN A 105 9.94 -17.05 30.26
N THR A 106 10.07 -18.37 30.42
CA THR A 106 11.36 -19.08 30.49
C THR A 106 12.05 -19.19 29.13
N VAL A 107 11.28 -19.11 28.03
CA VAL A 107 11.80 -19.21 26.65
C VAL A 107 11.94 -17.82 26.04
N ILE A 108 11.00 -16.91 26.30
CA ILE A 108 10.98 -15.55 25.76
C ILE A 108 10.65 -14.57 26.86
N SER A 109 11.55 -13.59 27.09
CA SER A 109 11.36 -12.55 28.09
C SER A 109 10.17 -11.64 27.75
N ASP A 110 9.54 -11.09 28.78
CA ASP A 110 8.43 -10.14 28.63
C ASP A 110 8.85 -8.89 27.83
N ASP A 111 10.09 -8.43 27.99
CA ASP A 111 10.68 -7.35 27.20
C ASP A 111 10.69 -7.66 25.70
N THR A 112 10.99 -8.91 25.32
CA THR A 112 11.00 -9.33 23.91
C THR A 112 9.60 -9.34 23.34
N LYS A 113 8.61 -9.81 24.12
CA LYS A 113 7.20 -9.79 23.72
C LYS A 113 6.69 -8.36 23.53
N SER A 114 7.05 -7.46 24.45
CA SER A 114 6.75 -6.04 24.35
C SER A 114 7.43 -5.40 23.13
N MET A 115 8.70 -5.67 22.87
CA MET A 115 9.39 -5.16 21.68
C MET A 115 8.70 -5.61 20.38
N ILE A 116 8.32 -6.88 20.28
CA ILE A 116 7.55 -7.39 19.13
C ILE A 116 6.21 -6.67 19.03
N ALA A 117 5.57 -6.38 20.16
CA ALA A 117 4.33 -5.61 20.23
C ALA A 117 4.47 -4.23 19.56
N HIS A 118 5.51 -3.51 19.97
CA HIS A 118 5.84 -2.22 19.42
C HIS A 118 6.19 -2.27 17.93
N VAL A 119 6.95 -3.28 17.50
CA VAL A 119 7.33 -3.44 16.09
C VAL A 119 6.11 -3.70 15.22
N HIS A 120 5.22 -4.62 15.61
CA HIS A 120 4.04 -4.91 14.80
C HIS A 120 3.11 -3.70 14.72
N LEU A 121 2.94 -2.94 15.82
CA LEU A 121 2.04 -1.79 15.84
C LEU A 121 2.62 -0.66 14.98
N ALA A 122 3.92 -0.40 15.08
CA ALA A 122 4.60 0.60 14.27
C ALA A 122 4.50 0.27 12.78
N LEU A 123 4.82 -0.97 12.43
CA LEU A 123 4.83 -1.44 11.04
C LEU A 123 3.41 -1.46 10.48
N GLY A 124 2.44 -1.95 11.26
CA GLY A 124 1.04 -1.95 10.90
C GLY A 124 0.53 -0.54 10.61
N VAL A 125 0.59 0.34 11.59
CA VAL A 125 0.11 1.73 11.41
C VAL A 125 0.79 2.41 10.22
N THR A 126 2.10 2.22 10.04
CA THR A 126 2.82 2.75 8.87
C THR A 126 2.24 2.22 7.56
N ALA A 127 2.10 0.90 7.43
CA ALA A 127 1.54 0.26 6.25
C ALA A 127 0.09 0.72 5.99
N PHE A 128 -0.72 0.85 7.04
CA PHE A 128 -2.09 1.34 6.96
C PHE A 128 -2.16 2.78 6.46
N VAL A 129 -1.34 3.69 7.00
CA VAL A 129 -1.33 5.09 6.53
C VAL A 129 -0.87 5.17 5.08
N LEU A 130 0.15 4.42 4.67
CA LEU A 130 0.60 4.36 3.27
C LEU A 130 -0.52 3.90 2.31
N THR A 131 -1.38 2.98 2.77
CA THR A 131 -2.57 2.47 2.05
C THR A 131 -3.51 3.61 1.65
N LEU A 132 -3.72 4.58 2.53
CA LEU A 132 -4.65 5.70 2.31
C LEU A 132 -4.24 6.58 1.11
N GLY A 133 -3.00 6.47 0.63
CA GLY A 133 -2.55 7.14 -0.59
C GLY A 133 -3.04 6.52 -1.90
N MET A 134 -3.53 5.27 -1.88
CA MET A 134 -3.90 4.53 -3.09
C MET A 134 -5.15 5.05 -3.82
N PRO A 135 -6.27 5.39 -3.15
CA PRO A 135 -7.49 5.83 -3.84
C PRO A 135 -7.27 7.04 -4.75
N LYS A 136 -6.44 7.99 -4.30
CA LYS A 136 -6.07 9.18 -5.08
C LYS A 136 -5.34 8.81 -6.37
N MET A 137 -4.48 7.80 -6.32
CA MET A 137 -3.71 7.35 -7.47
C MET A 137 -4.58 6.62 -8.50
N LEU A 138 -5.50 5.77 -8.05
CA LEU A 138 -6.50 5.15 -8.92
C LEU A 138 -7.35 6.20 -9.64
N MET A 139 -7.78 7.24 -8.91
CA MET A 139 -8.55 8.32 -9.50
C MET A 139 -7.75 9.11 -10.55
N ASP A 140 -6.44 9.34 -10.35
CA ASP A 140 -5.55 9.95 -11.35
C ASP A 140 -5.47 9.11 -12.63
N ILE A 141 -5.41 7.78 -12.50
CA ILE A 141 -5.37 6.86 -13.64
C ILE A 141 -6.69 6.88 -14.41
N GLN A 142 -7.82 6.80 -13.70
CA GLN A 142 -9.13 6.81 -14.35
C GLN A 142 -9.40 8.15 -15.04
N ARG A 143 -8.99 9.29 -14.45
CA ARG A 143 -9.09 10.59 -15.12
C ARG A 143 -8.27 10.64 -16.41
N LYS A 144 -7.00 10.25 -16.37
CA LYS A 144 -6.14 10.19 -17.56
C LYS A 144 -6.72 9.33 -18.68
N ARG A 145 -7.38 8.24 -18.33
CA ARG A 145 -8.06 7.38 -19.29
C ARG A 145 -9.26 8.08 -19.94
N VAL A 146 -10.08 8.74 -19.14
CA VAL A 146 -11.22 9.51 -19.64
C VAL A 146 -10.75 10.64 -20.55
N ASP A 147 -9.71 11.37 -20.13
CA ASP A 147 -9.12 12.47 -20.90
C ASP A 147 -8.57 11.96 -22.25
N ALA A 148 -7.80 10.86 -22.25
CA ALA A 148 -7.27 10.26 -23.48
C ALA A 148 -8.37 9.79 -24.45
N GLU A 149 -9.48 9.24 -23.94
CA GLU A 149 -10.61 8.84 -24.78
C GLU A 149 -11.36 10.06 -25.33
N ILE A 150 -11.48 11.15 -24.57
CA ILE A 150 -12.05 12.41 -25.06
C ILE A 150 -11.18 12.97 -26.18
N ASP A 151 -9.86 13.01 -26.01
CA ASP A 151 -8.92 13.52 -27.02
C ASP A 151 -8.96 12.67 -28.31
N ARG A 152 -9.06 11.35 -28.17
CA ARG A 152 -9.24 10.43 -29.30
C ARG A 152 -10.50 10.77 -30.10
N ARG A 153 -11.64 10.97 -29.42
CA ARG A 153 -12.92 11.34 -30.06
C ARG A 153 -12.89 12.73 -30.68
N ARG A 154 -12.20 13.70 -30.06
CA ARG A 154 -12.01 15.04 -30.64
C ARG A 154 -11.22 14.98 -31.94
N SER A 155 -10.15 14.19 -31.96
CA SER A 155 -9.33 13.94 -33.15
C SER A 155 -10.14 13.30 -34.27
N GLU A 156 -10.95 12.27 -33.96
CA GLU A 156 -11.86 11.63 -34.93
C GLU A 156 -12.93 12.59 -35.48
N ALA A 157 -13.41 13.51 -34.67
CA ALA A 157 -14.36 14.55 -35.07
C ALA A 157 -13.69 15.74 -35.80
N GLY A 158 -12.36 15.73 -35.98
CA GLY A 158 -11.61 16.80 -36.62
C GLY A 158 -11.50 18.10 -35.81
N ILE A 159 -11.80 18.05 -34.50
CA ILE A 159 -11.68 19.18 -33.59
C ILE A 159 -10.22 19.24 -33.10
N LYS A 160 -9.44 20.18 -33.62
CA LYS A 160 -8.11 20.49 -33.07
C LYS A 160 -8.26 21.29 -31.78
N ASP A 161 -7.61 20.84 -30.72
CA ASP A 161 -7.56 21.59 -29.46
C ASP A 161 -6.96 22.98 -29.70
N LYS A 162 -7.58 24.00 -29.08
CA LYS A 162 -7.03 25.35 -29.05
C LYS A 162 -5.91 25.38 -28.02
N ASP A 163 -4.71 25.74 -28.47
CA ASP A 163 -3.54 26.03 -27.64
C ASP A 163 -3.86 27.03 -26.50
#